data_AF-A9XE60-F1
#
_entry.id   AF-A9XE60-F1
#
_cell.length_a   1.000
_cell.length_b   1.000
_cell.length_c   1.000
_cell.angle_alpha   90.00
_cell.angle_beta   90.00
_cell.angle_gamma   90.00
#
_symmetry.space_group_name_H-M   'P 1'
#
loop_
_entity.id
_entity.type
_entity.pdbx_description
1 polymer ?
#
loop_
_entity_poly.entity_id
_entity_poly.type
_entity_poly.pdbx_seq_one_letter_code
_entity_poly.pdbx_strand_id
1 'polypeptide(L)'
;MQRNLVVLLFLGMVALSSCGFREKHFQRFVKYAVPESTLRTVLQTVVHKVGKTQFGCPAYQGYCDDHCQDIEKKEGFCHGFKCKCGIPMGF
;
A
#
# COMPACT_ATOMS: atom_id res chain seq x y z
N MET A 1 -27.10 -12.27 -2.11
CA MET A 1 -25.76 -12.66 -1.63
C MET A 1 -25.79 -12.77 -0.12
N GLN A 2 -25.39 -13.90 0.45
CA GLN A 2 -25.40 -14.11 1.92
C GLN A 2 -24.45 -13.11 2.58
N ARG A 3 -24.88 -12.41 3.65
CA ARG A 3 -24.11 -11.34 4.32
C ARG A 3 -22.66 -11.76 4.62
N ASN A 4 -22.47 -13.00 5.09
CA ASN A 4 -21.15 -13.53 5.43
C ASN A 4 -20.20 -13.59 4.23
N LEU A 5 -20.73 -13.87 3.04
CA LEU A 5 -19.95 -13.96 1.80
C LEU A 5 -19.46 -12.58 1.36
N VAL A 6 -20.28 -11.54 1.54
CA VAL A 6 -19.89 -10.14 1.29
C VAL A 6 -18.77 -9.72 2.25
N VAL A 7 -18.90 -10.02 3.55
CA VAL A 7 -17.86 -9.71 4.55
C VAL A 7 -16.55 -10.43 4.24
N LEU A 8 -16.59 -11.71 3.88
CA LEU A 8 -15.41 -12.47 3.48
C LEU A 8 -14.73 -11.90 2.22
N LEU A 9 -15.51 -11.46 1.23
CA LEU A 9 -14.98 -10.78 0.05
C LEU A 9 -14.31 -9.45 0.42
N PHE A 10 -14.89 -8.67 1.34
CA PHE A 10 -14.27 -7.44 1.84
C PHE A 10 -12.97 -7.71 2.60
N LEU A 11 -12.96 -8.67 3.52
CA LEU A 11 -11.76 -9.05 4.25
C LEU A 11 -10.67 -9.59 3.31
N GLY A 12 -11.05 -10.41 2.33
CA GLY A 12 -10.16 -10.88 1.28
C GLY A 12 -9.59 -9.74 0.45
N MET A 13 -10.42 -8.77 0.06
CA MET A 13 -9.96 -7.56 -0.62
C MET A 13 -8.97 -6.78 0.24
N VAL A 14 -9.28 -6.53 1.50
CA VAL A 14 -8.40 -5.79 2.44
C VAL A 14 -7.05 -6.51 2.59
N ALA A 15 -7.07 -7.82 2.88
CA ALA A 15 -5.85 -8.62 3.00
C ALA A 15 -5.02 -8.62 1.71
N LEU A 16 -5.67 -8.74 0.55
CA LEU A 16 -5.01 -8.68 -0.75
C LEU A 16 -4.47 -7.27 -1.08
N SER A 17 -5.07 -6.20 -0.57
CA SER A 17 -4.51 -4.84 -0.71
C SER A 17 -3.34 -4.60 0.22
N SER A 18 -3.33 -5.19 1.42
CA SER A 18 -2.22 -5.06 2.36
C SER A 18 -1.00 -5.90 1.96
N CYS A 19 -1.22 -7.05 1.31
CA CYS A 19 -0.16 -7.88 0.78
C CYS A 19 0.23 -7.40 -0.62
N GLY A 20 1.48 -7.01 -0.85
CA GLY A 20 2.03 -6.56 -2.14
C GLY A 20 1.86 -7.53 -3.34
N PHE A 21 1.21 -8.67 -3.13
CA PHE A 21 0.70 -9.58 -4.14
C PHE A 21 -0.15 -8.85 -5.20
N ARG A 22 -1.02 -7.91 -4.80
CA ARG A 22 -1.87 -7.16 -5.75
C ARG A 22 -1.06 -6.27 -6.69
N GLU A 23 0.03 -5.64 -6.22
CA GLU A 23 0.87 -4.78 -7.06
C GLU A 23 1.45 -5.57 -8.23
N LYS A 24 2.07 -6.73 -7.97
CA LYS A 24 2.72 -7.55 -9.02
C LYS A 24 1.71 -8.04 -10.05
N HIS A 25 0.56 -8.54 -9.61
CA HIS A 25 -0.48 -9.03 -10.51
C HIS A 25 -1.12 -7.91 -11.32
N PHE A 26 -1.40 -6.76 -10.69
CA PHE A 26 -1.97 -5.61 -11.38
C PHE A 26 -0.98 -4.99 -12.38
N GLN A 27 0.30 -4.86 -12.03
CA GLN A 27 1.33 -4.40 -12.96
C GLN A 27 1.44 -5.33 -14.17
N ARG A 28 1.36 -6.64 -13.96
CA ARG A 28 1.35 -7.63 -15.05
C ARG A 28 0.10 -7.48 -15.92
N PHE A 29 -1.07 -7.31 -15.31
CA PHE A 29 -2.32 -7.07 -16.04
C PHE A 29 -2.24 -5.80 -16.89
N VAL A 30 -1.84 -4.67 -16.31
CA VAL A 30 -1.68 -3.39 -17.01
C VAL A 30 -0.70 -3.50 -18.18
N LYS A 31 0.37 -4.29 -18.04
CA LYS A 31 1.34 -4.54 -19.12
C LYS A 31 0.71 -5.24 -20.34
N TYR A 32 -0.25 -6.13 -20.15
CA TYR A 32 -0.91 -6.86 -21.24
C TYR A 32 -2.17 -6.18 -21.76
N ALA A 33 -2.94 -5.51 -20.88
CA ALA A 33 -4.21 -4.91 -21.22
C ALA A 33 -4.07 -3.51 -21.85
N VAL A 34 -2.99 -2.78 -21.53
CA VAL A 34 -2.78 -1.41 -22.00
C VAL A 34 -1.55 -1.38 -22.92
N PRO A 35 -1.69 -0.93 -24.18
CA PRO A 35 -0.55 -0.77 -25.08
C PRO A 35 0.46 0.22 -24.49
N GLU A 36 1.73 0.06 -24.87
CA GLU A 36 2.81 0.93 -24.39
C GLU A 36 2.54 2.38 -24.78
N SER A 37 2.33 3.21 -23.77
CA SER A 37 1.86 4.59 -23.90
C SER A 37 2.10 5.36 -22.60
N THR A 38 2.04 6.69 -22.65
CA THR A 38 2.10 7.54 -21.45
C THR A 38 1.04 7.14 -20.42
N LEU A 39 -0.16 6.76 -20.88
CA LEU A 39 -1.24 6.28 -20.01
C LEU A 39 -0.82 5.05 -19.21
N ARG A 40 -0.19 4.06 -19.85
CA ARG A 40 0.31 2.86 -19.18
C ARG A 40 1.34 3.21 -18.10
N THR A 41 2.29 4.08 -18.42
CA THR A 41 3.33 4.52 -17.48
C THR A 41 2.72 5.21 -16.26
N VAL A 42 1.72 6.06 -16.46
CA VAL A 42 0.99 6.72 -15.38
C VAL A 42 0.29 5.70 -14.50
N LEU A 43 -0.45 4.76 -15.09
CA LEU A 43 -1.16 3.71 -14.34
C LEU A 43 -0.20 2.84 -13.52
N GLN A 44 0.90 2.39 -14.11
CA GLN A 44 1.91 1.60 -13.40
C GLN A 44 2.52 2.40 -12.24
N THR A 45 2.79 3.69 -12.45
CA THR A 45 3.32 4.59 -11.42
C THR A 45 2.33 4.79 -10.27
N VAL A 46 1.06 5.01 -10.57
CA VAL A 46 0.01 5.17 -9.56
C VAL A 46 -0.11 3.91 -8.72
N VAL A 47 -0.19 2.75 -9.36
CA VAL A 47 -0.30 1.46 -8.66
C VAL A 47 0.92 1.22 -7.78
N HIS A 48 2.12 1.54 -8.28
CA HIS A 48 3.35 1.42 -7.51
C HIS A 48 3.41 2.37 -6.29
N LYS A 49 2.86 3.58 -6.40
CA LYS A 49 2.76 4.52 -5.27
C LYS A 49 1.72 4.08 -4.25
N VAL A 50 0.54 3.68 -4.72
CA VAL A 50 -0.56 3.21 -3.86
C VAL A 50 -0.19 1.89 -3.18
N GLY A 51 0.44 0.95 -3.89
CA GLY A 51 0.91 -0.33 -3.33
C GLY A 51 1.98 -0.17 -2.25
N LYS A 52 2.70 0.96 -2.25
CA LYS A 52 3.66 1.31 -1.19
C LYS A 52 3.04 2.05 -0.01
N THR A 53 1.79 2.50 -0.12
CA THR A 53 1.12 3.26 0.94
C THR A 53 0.94 2.37 2.16
N GLN A 54 1.60 2.72 3.26
CA GLN A 54 1.57 1.99 4.52
C GLN A 54 1.11 2.93 5.63
N PHE A 55 0.16 2.47 6.45
CA PHE A 55 -0.32 3.19 7.64
C PHE A 55 -0.62 4.67 7.39
N GLY A 56 -1.25 5.01 6.26
CA GLY A 56 -1.63 6.38 5.93
C GLY A 56 -0.51 7.29 5.40
N CYS A 57 0.73 6.83 5.29
CA CYS A 57 1.84 7.64 4.76
C CYS A 57 1.65 7.98 3.26
N PRO A 58 1.96 9.21 2.80
CA PRO A 58 2.50 10.34 3.58
C PRO A 58 1.42 11.24 4.21
N ALA A 59 0.13 10.95 4.00
CA ALA A 59 -0.98 11.85 4.37
C ALA A 59 -1.14 12.00 5.88
N TYR A 60 -0.85 10.96 6.66
CA TYR A 60 -0.97 10.98 8.11
C TYR A 60 0.08 10.08 8.76
N GLN A 61 0.93 10.65 9.61
CA GLN A 61 2.00 9.91 10.30
C GLN A 61 1.51 9.17 11.55
N GLY A 62 0.41 9.59 12.17
CA GLY A 62 -0.03 9.04 13.47
C GLY A 62 -0.19 7.51 13.44
N TYR A 63 -0.82 6.94 12.41
CA TYR A 63 -0.94 5.48 12.29
C TYR A 63 0.41 4.76 12.08
N CYS A 64 1.37 5.41 11.43
CA CYS A 64 2.72 4.86 11.31
C CYS A 64 3.44 4.85 12.67
N ASP A 65 3.27 5.92 13.44
CA ASP A 65 3.81 6.03 14.79
C ASP A 65 3.18 5.00 15.74
N ASP A 66 1.85 4.93 15.78
CA ASP A 66 1.11 3.93 16.56
C ASP A 66 1.56 2.50 16.21
N HIS A 67 1.70 2.19 14.92
CA HIS A 67 2.17 0.88 14.46
C HIS A 67 3.58 0.60 15.00
N CYS A 68 4.52 1.52 14.84
CA CYS A 68 5.91 1.34 15.26
C CYS A 68 6.07 1.27 16.78
N GLN A 69 5.27 2.03 17.52
CA GLN A 69 5.21 1.93 18.97
C GLN A 69 4.65 0.59 19.43
N ASP A 70 3.65 0.04 18.73
CA ASP A 70 3.06 -1.25 19.05
C ASP A 70 4.08 -2.40 18.87
N ILE A 71 4.71 -2.49 17.69
CA ILE A 71 5.54 -3.64 17.31
C ILE A 71 7.00 -3.56 17.73
N GLU A 72 7.60 -2.37 17.74
CA GLU A 72 9.05 -2.18 17.98
C GLU A 72 9.36 -1.26 19.14
N LYS A 73 8.35 -0.60 19.75
CA LYS A 73 8.53 0.42 20.81
C LYS A 73 9.45 1.56 20.35
N LYS A 74 9.35 1.94 19.09
CA LYS A 74 10.09 3.04 18.45
C LYS A 74 9.13 4.03 17.81
N GLU A 75 9.58 5.26 17.63
CA GLU A 75 8.86 6.27 16.84
C GLU A 75 8.73 5.82 15.37
N GLY A 76 7.57 6.07 14.77
CA GLY A 76 7.30 5.78 13.37
C GLY A 76 7.43 7.01 12.49
N PHE A 77 8.14 6.86 11.37
CA PHE A 77 8.39 7.93 10.40
C PHE A 77 7.93 7.52 9.01
N CYS A 78 7.16 8.40 8.36
CA CYS A 78 6.84 8.22 6.95
C CYS A 78 8.08 8.50 6.09
N HIS A 79 8.44 7.60 5.17
CA HIS A 79 9.43 7.81 4.12
C HIS A 79 8.72 7.72 2.76
N GLY A 80 8.22 8.87 2.30
CA GLY A 80 7.26 8.90 1.20
C GLY A 80 6.00 8.12 1.59
N PHE A 81 5.66 7.09 0.81
CA PHE A 81 4.48 6.26 1.07
C PHE A 81 4.70 5.15 2.11
N LYS A 82 5.94 4.89 2.52
CA LYS A 82 6.28 3.80 3.45
C LYS A 82 6.32 4.28 4.89
N CYS A 83 5.99 3.41 5.83
CA CYS A 83 6.23 3.61 7.25
C CYS A 83 7.55 2.94 7.66
N LYS A 84 8.41 3.62 8.42
CA LYS A 84 9.66 3.09 8.95
C LYS A 84 9.77 3.37 10.44
N CYS A 85 10.11 2.34 11.22
CA CYS A 85 10.26 2.45 12.66
C CYS A 85 11.70 2.81 13.05
N GLY A 86 11.89 3.87 13.83
CA GLY A 86 13.18 4.32 14.35
C GLY A 86 14.15 4.89 13.31
N ILE A 87 13.66 5.28 12.14
CA ILE A 87 14.48 5.88 11.07
C ILE A 87 13.88 7.24 10.74
N PRO A 88 14.37 8.35 11.33
CA PRO A 88 13.88 9.68 11.01
C PRO A 88 14.22 10.10 9.58
N MET A 89 13.42 11.00 9.00
CA MET A 89 13.76 11.65 7.74
C MET A 89 14.93 12.62 7.97
N GLY A 90 16.13 12.33 7.45
CA GLY A 90 17.25 13.26 7.59
C GLY A 90 18.68 12.77 7.35
N PHE A 91 18.92 11.73 6.54
CA PHE A 91 20.28 11.35 6.12
C PHE A 91 20.41 11.41 4.60
#